data_AF-A0A3B0ZUW2-F1
#
_entry.id   AF-A0A3B0ZUW2-F1
#
_cell.length_a   1.000
_cell.length_b   1.000
_cell.length_c   1.000
_cell.angle_alpha   90.00
_cell.angle_beta   90.00
_cell.angle_gamma   90.00
#
_symmetry.space_group_name_H-M   'P 1'
#
loop_
_entity.id
_entity.type
_entity.pdbx_description
1 polymer ?
#
loop_
_entity_poly.entity_id
_entity_poly.type
_entity_poly.pdbx_seq_one_letter_code
_entity_poly.pdbx_strand_id
1 'polypeptide(L)'
;MKNLVRNKNNADGMTLIELMIVIAIIGILSAIAYPLYENQSRKKNRAVAVSSLLQARAELEKCFLNSQTNVYDGCTLGATNRIDQNNLFQIAITLTPAVAATGYTLTATNNNARPDSECSSFSITNVGIKTNTGSGTVQRCWTQ
;
A
#
# COMPACT_ATOMS: atom_id res chain seq x y z
N MET A 1 7.21 73.82 1.80
CA MET A 1 6.95 73.17 0.50
C MET A 1 7.34 71.70 0.61
N LYS A 2 6.39 70.78 0.83
CA LYS A 2 6.63 69.32 0.82
C LYS A 2 5.87 68.74 -0.37
N ASN A 3 6.57 68.46 -1.45
CA ASN A 3 6.02 67.74 -2.60
C ASN A 3 5.86 66.27 -2.20
N LEU A 4 4.61 65.79 -2.13
CA LEU A 4 4.30 64.39 -1.93
C LEU A 4 4.48 63.67 -3.27
N VAL A 5 5.60 62.97 -3.42
CA VAL A 5 5.83 62.03 -4.53
C VAL A 5 4.81 60.90 -4.40
N ARG A 6 3.81 60.90 -5.29
CA ARG A 6 2.76 59.88 -5.33
C ARG A 6 3.33 58.65 -6.03
N ASN A 7 3.77 57.66 -5.26
CA ASN A 7 4.26 56.39 -5.80
C ASN A 7 3.07 55.64 -6.43
N LYS A 8 3.06 55.56 -7.77
CA LYS A 8 2.03 54.86 -8.53
C LYS A 8 2.42 53.39 -8.53
N ASN A 9 1.92 52.63 -7.57
CA ASN A 9 2.02 51.17 -7.62
C ASN A 9 1.20 50.70 -8.82
N ASN A 10 1.86 50.41 -9.94
CA ASN A 10 1.25 49.70 -11.06
C ASN A 10 1.00 48.27 -10.58
N ALA A 11 -0.20 48.02 -10.07
CA ALA A 11 -0.70 46.67 -9.88
C ALA A 11 -1.09 46.15 -11.26
N ASP A 12 -0.13 45.55 -11.96
CA ASP A 12 -0.39 44.84 -13.21
C ASP A 12 -1.18 43.57 -12.86
N GLY A 13 -2.47 43.59 -13.21
CA GLY A 13 -3.38 42.45 -13.01
C GLY A 13 -3.22 41.41 -14.11
N MET A 14 -3.27 40.13 -13.73
CA MET A 14 -3.28 39.01 -14.69
C MET A 14 -4.52 39.12 -15.59
N THR A 15 -4.34 38.92 -16.91
CA THR A 15 -5.46 39.04 -17.84
C THR A 15 -6.37 37.81 -17.78
N LEU A 16 -7.66 37.98 -18.11
CA LEU A 16 -8.63 36.88 -18.13
C LEU A 16 -8.21 35.79 -19.14
N ILE A 17 -7.63 36.18 -20.27
CA ILE A 17 -7.13 35.26 -21.28
C ILE A 17 -5.88 34.50 -20.81
N GLU A 18 -5.00 35.14 -20.06
CA GLU A 18 -3.83 34.50 -19.47
C GLU A 18 -4.24 33.43 -18.46
N LEU A 19 -5.23 33.73 -17.61
CA LEU A 19 -5.79 32.73 -16.70
C LEU A 19 -6.41 31.55 -17.46
N MET A 20 -7.12 31.79 -18.56
CA MET A 20 -7.70 30.73 -19.40
C MET A 20 -6.65 29.80 -20.01
N ILE A 21 -5.52 30.36 -20.44
CA ILE A 21 -4.42 29.55 -20.98
C ILE A 21 -3.76 28.72 -19.87
N VAL A 22 -3.56 29.30 -18.68
CA VAL A 22 -2.98 28.60 -17.53
C VAL A 22 -3.83 27.40 -17.11
N ILE A 23 -5.16 27.57 -16.98
CA ILE A 23 -6.04 26.44 -16.63
C ILE A 23 -6.07 25.37 -17.73
N ALA A 24 -5.99 25.76 -19.00
CA ALA A 24 -5.94 24.82 -20.11
C ALA A 24 -4.66 23.95 -20.04
N ILE A 25 -3.51 24.56 -19.77
CA ILE A 25 -2.25 23.83 -19.62
C ILE A 25 -2.30 22.90 -18.39
N ILE A 26 -2.76 23.39 -17.24
CA ILE A 26 -2.88 22.59 -16.01
C ILE A 26 -3.84 21.41 -16.21
N GLY A 27 -4.95 21.60 -16.93
CA GLY A 27 -5.88 20.53 -17.27
C GLY A 27 -5.22 19.40 -18.05
N ILE A 28 -4.42 19.73 -19.07
CA ILE A 28 -3.68 18.75 -19.88
C ILE A 28 -2.66 17.99 -19.03
N LEU A 29 -1.86 18.70 -18.22
CA LEU A 29 -0.86 18.08 -17.36
C LEU A 29 -1.50 17.16 -16.30
N SER A 30 -2.61 17.59 -15.71
CA SER A 30 -3.30 16.83 -14.66
C SER A 30 -3.87 15.51 -15.18
N ALA A 31 -4.35 15.47 -16.42
CA ALA A 31 -4.89 14.26 -17.05
C ALA A 31 -3.85 13.13 -17.16
N ILE A 32 -2.57 13.46 -17.34
CA ILE A 32 -1.48 12.49 -17.43
C ILE A 32 -0.90 12.21 -16.03
N ALA A 33 -0.69 13.26 -15.24
CA ALA A 33 -0.04 13.14 -13.93
C ALA A 33 -0.86 12.33 -12.91
N TYR A 34 -2.17 12.51 -12.88
CA TYR A 34 -3.04 11.84 -11.89
C TYR A 34 -3.01 10.30 -11.98
N PRO A 35 -3.27 9.66 -13.14
CA PRO A 35 -3.22 8.20 -13.23
C PRO A 35 -1.82 7.63 -12.97
N LEU A 36 -0.76 8.35 -13.34
CA LEU A 36 0.63 7.98 -13.05
C LEU A 36 0.90 7.94 -11.54
N TYR A 37 0.45 8.96 -10.81
CA TYR A 37 0.59 9.01 -9.36
C TYR A 37 -0.15 7.87 -8.66
N GLU A 38 -1.41 7.62 -9.06
CA GLU A 38 -2.23 6.54 -8.54
C GLU A 38 -1.58 5.16 -8.75
N ASN A 39 -0.97 4.93 -9.92
CA ASN A 39 -0.21 3.70 -10.19
C ASN A 39 1.02 3.55 -9.28
N GLN A 40 1.77 4.62 -9.05
CA GLN A 40 2.93 4.59 -8.15
C GLN A 40 2.51 4.35 -6.69
N SER A 41 1.41 4.96 -6.25
CA SER A 41 0.84 4.74 -4.92
C SER A 41 0.44 3.27 -4.74
N ARG A 42 -0.28 2.69 -5.71
CA ARG A 42 -0.61 1.25 -5.72
C ARG A 42 0.65 0.39 -5.61
N LYS A 43 1.67 0.64 -6.43
CA LYS A 43 2.94 -0.10 -6.38
C LYS A 43 3.59 -0.05 -4.99
N LYS A 44 3.69 1.14 -4.38
CA LYS A 44 4.22 1.29 -3.01
C LYS A 44 3.41 0.47 -2.00
N ASN A 45 2.08 0.51 -2.10
CA ASN A 45 1.20 -0.23 -1.20
C ASN A 45 1.40 -1.76 -1.35
N ARG A 46 1.51 -2.27 -2.58
CA ARG A 46 1.84 -3.68 -2.83
C ARG A 46 3.17 -4.06 -2.16
N ALA A 47 4.19 -3.19 -2.23
CA ALA A 47 5.49 -3.45 -1.62
C ALA A 47 5.41 -3.55 -0.08
N VAL A 48 4.59 -2.70 0.54
CA VAL A 48 4.31 -2.74 1.98
C VAL A 48 3.58 -4.02 2.38
N ALA A 49 2.60 -4.47 1.59
CA ALA A 49 1.90 -5.73 1.84
C ALA A 49 2.86 -6.92 1.81
N VAL A 50 3.69 -7.01 0.76
CA VAL A 50 4.66 -8.09 0.58
C VAL A 50 5.70 -8.08 1.71
N SER A 51 6.26 -6.92 2.07
CA SER A 51 7.26 -6.83 3.14
C SER A 51 6.66 -7.20 4.50
N SER A 52 5.42 -6.79 4.77
CA SER A 52 4.70 -7.14 6.00
C SER A 52 4.43 -8.64 6.11
N LEU A 53 4.04 -9.29 5.00
CA LEU A 53 3.88 -10.74 4.95
C LEU A 53 5.19 -11.47 5.22
N LEU A 54 6.31 -11.00 4.66
CA LEU A 54 7.62 -11.61 4.88
C LEU A 54 8.10 -11.45 6.33
N GLN A 55 7.81 -10.31 6.97
CA GLN A 55 8.09 -10.11 8.39
C GLN A 55 7.25 -11.05 9.27
N ALA A 56 5.94 -11.14 9.02
CA ALA A 56 5.05 -12.05 9.73
C ALA A 56 5.49 -13.52 9.54
N ARG A 57 5.91 -13.89 8.33
CA ARG A 57 6.48 -15.21 8.04
C ARG A 57 7.68 -15.50 8.93
N ALA A 58 8.63 -14.58 9.00
CA ALA A 58 9.83 -14.74 9.83
C ALA A 58 9.50 -14.85 11.33
N GLU A 59 8.48 -14.15 11.81
CA GLU A 59 7.98 -14.27 13.18
C GLU A 59 7.39 -15.65 13.46
N LEU A 60 6.63 -16.21 12.51
CA LEU A 60 6.09 -17.57 12.64
C LEU A 60 7.18 -18.63 12.60
N GLU A 61 8.20 -18.49 11.76
CA GLU A 61 9.33 -19.43 11.76
C GLU A 61 10.10 -19.38 13.08
N LYS A 62 10.31 -18.18 13.66
CA LYS A 62 10.91 -18.06 15.00
C LYS A 62 10.05 -18.75 16.07
N CYS A 63 8.74 -18.57 16.01
CA CYS A 63 7.83 -19.24 16.93
C CYS A 63 7.90 -20.76 16.80
N PHE A 64 7.90 -21.27 15.57
CA PHE A 64 8.03 -22.70 15.28
C PHE A 64 9.33 -23.29 15.85
N LEU A 65 10.46 -22.60 15.67
CA LEU A 65 11.75 -23.04 16.20
C LEU A 65 11.82 -23.03 17.74
N ASN A 66 11.05 -22.17 18.39
CA ASN A 66 10.94 -22.13 19.85
C ASN A 66 9.89 -23.13 20.38
N SER A 67 9.10 -23.74 19.51
CA SER A 67 8.07 -24.71 19.87
C SER A 67 8.70 -26.08 20.13
N GLN A 68 8.46 -26.66 21.30
CA GLN A 68 8.95 -28.00 21.65
C GLN A 68 8.26 -29.11 20.84
N THR A 69 7.14 -28.80 20.19
CA THR A 69 6.26 -29.77 19.53
C THR A 69 6.32 -29.70 18.01
N ASN A 70 7.19 -28.86 17.41
CA ASN A 70 7.32 -28.67 15.96
C ASN A 70 5.98 -28.37 15.27
N VAL A 71 5.15 -27.55 15.89
CA VAL A 71 3.88 -27.07 15.35
C VAL A 71 3.78 -25.55 15.52
N TYR A 72 3.00 -24.93 14.64
CA TYR A 72 2.64 -23.51 14.68
C TYR A 72 1.49 -23.20 15.66
N ASP A 73 1.02 -24.20 16.43
CA ASP A 73 0.02 -24.00 17.48
C ASP A 73 0.53 -23.01 18.54
N GLY A 74 -0.32 -22.06 18.91
CA GLY A 74 0.04 -21.01 19.86
C GLY A 74 0.94 -19.92 19.26
N CYS A 75 1.40 -20.05 18.01
CA CYS A 75 2.03 -18.96 17.29
C CYS A 75 1.00 -17.89 16.97
N THR A 76 1.09 -16.77 17.68
CA THR A 76 0.26 -15.60 17.44
C THR A 76 1.10 -14.51 16.81
N LEU A 77 0.52 -13.81 15.84
CA LEU A 77 1.11 -12.57 15.31
C LEU A 77 0.74 -11.39 16.23
N GLY A 78 1.00 -11.49 17.53
CA GLY A 78 0.73 -10.43 18.54
C GLY A 78 -0.75 -10.04 18.76
N ALA A 79 -1.63 -10.36 17.83
CA ALA A 79 -3.09 -10.27 17.86
C ALA A 79 -3.56 -11.01 16.60
N THR A 80 -4.77 -11.55 16.57
CA THR A 80 -5.31 -12.31 15.43
C THR A 80 -5.51 -11.48 14.14
N ASN A 81 -4.91 -10.29 14.05
CA ASN A 81 -4.80 -9.39 12.92
C ASN A 81 -3.64 -8.41 13.19
N ARG A 82 -2.52 -8.53 12.47
CA ARG A 82 -1.46 -7.52 12.53
C ARG A 82 -1.77 -6.44 11.50
N ILE A 83 -1.78 -5.19 11.93
CA ILE A 83 -1.86 -4.06 11.02
C ILE A 83 -0.42 -3.66 10.65
N ASP A 84 -0.15 -3.38 9.37
CA ASP A 84 1.14 -2.84 8.98
C ASP A 84 1.37 -1.44 9.60
N GLN A 85 2.61 -0.96 9.59
CA GLN A 85 2.97 0.29 10.26
C GLN A 85 2.18 1.51 9.76
N ASN A 86 1.58 1.45 8.57
CA ASN A 86 0.82 2.54 7.97
C ASN A 86 -0.70 2.31 7.96
N ASN A 87 -1.21 1.24 8.58
CA ASN A 87 -2.62 0.86 8.58
C ASN A 87 -3.24 0.70 7.17
N LEU A 88 -2.42 0.31 6.21
CA LEU A 88 -2.78 0.07 4.82
C LEU A 88 -3.25 -1.37 4.59
N PHE A 89 -2.73 -2.32 5.37
CA PHE A 89 -3.00 -3.75 5.26
C PHE A 89 -3.20 -4.39 6.63
N GLN A 90 -4.14 -5.32 6.65
CA GLN A 90 -4.38 -6.23 7.76
C GLN A 90 -3.85 -7.61 7.39
N ILE A 91 -2.94 -8.13 8.20
CA ILE A 91 -2.31 -9.44 8.07
C ILE A 91 -3.03 -10.42 8.99
N ALA A 92 -3.63 -11.44 8.40
CA ALA A 92 -4.25 -12.56 9.09
C ALA A 92 -3.41 -13.84 8.90
N ILE A 93 -3.47 -14.73 9.88
CA ILE A 93 -2.91 -16.08 9.81
C ILE A 93 -4.06 -17.09 9.82
N THR A 94 -3.95 -18.10 8.96
CA THR A 94 -4.81 -19.28 8.97
C THR A 94 -3.94 -20.51 9.12
N LEU A 95 -4.11 -21.23 10.24
CA LEU A 95 -3.37 -22.45 10.54
C LEU A 95 -4.00 -23.66 9.84
N THR A 96 -3.15 -24.55 9.32
CA THR A 96 -3.58 -25.76 8.59
C THR A 96 -2.69 -26.96 8.96
N PRO A 97 -3.24 -28.03 9.57
CA PRO A 97 -4.57 -28.12 10.19
C PRO A 97 -4.75 -27.11 11.33
N ALA A 98 -5.99 -26.89 11.79
CA ALA A 98 -6.29 -25.89 12.82
C ALA A 98 -5.72 -26.22 14.22
N VAL A 99 -5.40 -27.49 14.46
CA VAL A 99 -4.79 -28.02 15.69
C VAL A 99 -3.61 -28.88 15.28
N ALA A 100 -2.53 -28.82 16.05
CA ALA A 100 -1.22 -29.35 15.72
C ALA A 100 -0.76 -28.88 14.32
N ALA A 101 -0.92 -27.58 14.04
CA ALA A 101 -0.68 -26.99 12.75
C ALA A 101 0.77 -27.16 12.32
N THR A 102 0.99 -27.85 11.19
CA THR A 102 2.32 -27.98 10.56
C THR A 102 2.47 -27.08 9.35
N GLY A 103 1.40 -26.36 8.98
CA GLY A 103 1.41 -25.34 7.96
C GLY A 103 0.54 -24.15 8.33
N TYR A 104 0.71 -23.07 7.58
CA TYR A 104 -0.07 -21.86 7.71
C TYR A 104 -0.19 -21.16 6.36
N THR A 105 -1.20 -20.31 6.25
CA THR A 105 -1.32 -19.28 5.21
C THR A 105 -1.41 -17.92 5.88
N LEU A 106 -0.53 -17.01 5.46
CA LEU A 106 -0.62 -15.59 5.79
C LEU A 106 -1.37 -14.87 4.68
N THR A 107 -2.27 -13.96 5.03
CA THR A 107 -3.06 -13.17 4.08
C THR A 107 -2.99 -11.69 4.46
N ALA A 108 -2.60 -10.84 3.52
CA ALA A 108 -2.66 -9.39 3.61
C ALA A 108 -3.88 -8.87 2.84
N THR A 109 -4.82 -8.29 3.57
CA THR A 109 -6.03 -7.65 3.01
C THR A 109 -5.88 -6.14 3.09
N ASN A 110 -6.15 -5.46 1.98
CA ASN A 110 -6.09 -4.00 1.93
C ASN A 110 -7.16 -3.38 2.84
N ASN A 111 -6.76 -2.45 3.71
CA ASN A 111 -7.64 -1.73 4.64
C ASN A 111 -8.02 -0.33 4.13
N ASN A 112 -7.58 0.05 2.91
CA ASN A 112 -7.88 1.35 2.32
C ASN A 112 -9.24 1.36 1.60
N ALA A 113 -9.89 2.52 1.60
CA ALA A 113 -11.15 2.76 0.90
C ALA A 113 -11.07 2.64 -0.64
N ARG A 114 -9.85 2.62 -1.21
CA ARG A 114 -9.60 2.42 -2.65
C ARG A 114 -8.71 1.19 -2.85
N PRO A 115 -9.27 -0.02 -2.84
CA PRO A 115 -8.51 -1.24 -3.07
C PRO A 115 -7.99 -1.29 -4.51
N ASP A 116 -6.84 -1.91 -4.66
CA ASP A 116 -6.25 -2.21 -5.95
C ASP A 116 -7.02 -3.37 -6.60
N SER A 117 -7.75 -3.11 -7.67
CA SER A 117 -8.56 -4.13 -8.36
C SER A 117 -7.71 -5.17 -9.10
N GLU A 118 -6.46 -4.84 -9.42
CA GLU A 118 -5.51 -5.78 -10.04
C GLU A 118 -4.93 -6.72 -8.96
N CYS A 119 -4.60 -6.19 -7.78
CA CYS A 119 -3.94 -6.92 -6.69
C CYS A 119 -4.61 -6.63 -5.34
N SER A 120 -5.79 -7.21 -5.12
CA SER A 120 -6.67 -6.83 -4.00
C SER A 120 -6.24 -7.40 -2.65
N SER A 121 -5.70 -8.61 -2.63
CA SER A 121 -5.09 -9.23 -1.46
C SER A 121 -3.89 -10.09 -1.86
N PHE A 122 -3.04 -10.39 -0.89
CA PHE A 122 -1.82 -11.18 -1.06
C PHE A 122 -1.79 -12.30 -0.04
N SER A 123 -1.42 -13.53 -0.44
CA SER A 123 -1.22 -14.60 0.52
C SER A 123 0.05 -15.40 0.27
N ILE A 124 0.68 -15.88 1.34
CA ILE A 124 1.84 -16.77 1.28
C ILE A 124 1.71 -17.92 2.28
N THR A 125 2.00 -19.14 1.83
CA THR A 125 2.00 -20.32 2.70
C THR A 125 3.35 -20.55 3.37
N ASN A 126 3.40 -21.41 4.39
CA ASN A 126 4.65 -21.84 5.03
C ASN A 126 5.68 -22.44 4.04
N VAL A 127 5.24 -23.03 2.93
CA VAL A 127 6.13 -23.55 1.87
C VAL A 127 6.48 -22.52 0.79
N GLY A 128 6.00 -21.28 0.92
CA GLY A 128 6.36 -20.17 0.03
C GLY A 128 5.50 -20.06 -1.23
N ILE A 129 4.38 -20.78 -1.30
CA ILE A 129 3.41 -20.61 -2.38
C ILE A 129 2.74 -19.25 -2.21
N LYS A 130 2.83 -18.42 -3.25
CA LYS A 130 2.31 -17.05 -3.30
C LYS A 130 1.03 -17.02 -4.12
N THR A 131 0.03 -16.31 -3.63
CA THR A 131 -1.22 -16.07 -4.36
C THR A 131 -1.66 -14.62 -4.18
N ASN A 132 -2.59 -14.19 -5.03
CA ASN A 132 -3.27 -12.91 -4.90
C ASN A 132 -4.74 -13.06 -5.31
N THR A 133 -5.56 -12.09 -4.92
CA THR A 133 -6.89 -11.89 -5.51
C THR A 133 -6.89 -10.66 -6.41
N GLY A 134 -7.87 -10.55 -7.29
CA GLY A 134 -7.98 -9.49 -8.29
C GLY A 134 -7.76 -10.00 -9.71
N SER A 135 -7.70 -9.08 -10.68
CA SER A 135 -7.53 -9.40 -12.10
C SER A 135 -6.06 -9.63 -12.52
N GLY A 136 -5.11 -9.26 -11.68
CA GLY A 136 -3.68 -9.37 -11.94
C GLY A 136 -3.12 -10.77 -11.69
N THR A 137 -2.03 -11.09 -12.39
CA THR A 137 -1.28 -12.34 -12.17
C THR A 137 -0.47 -12.29 -10.88
N VAL A 138 -0.18 -13.45 -10.31
CA VAL A 138 0.68 -13.57 -9.12
C VAL A 138 2.03 -12.88 -9.35
N GLN A 139 2.66 -13.11 -10.50
CA GLN A 139 3.94 -12.48 -10.82
C GLN A 139 3.81 -10.95 -10.79
N ARG A 140 2.84 -10.39 -11.50
CA ARG A 140 2.60 -8.94 -11.58
C ARG A 140 2.37 -8.28 -10.21
N CYS A 141 1.66 -8.97 -9.32
CA CYS A 141 1.35 -8.45 -8.00
C CYS A 141 2.53 -8.59 -7.03
N TRP A 142 3.28 -9.69 -7.10
CA TRP A 142 4.36 -10.01 -6.16
C TRP A 142 5.73 -9.47 -6.58
N THR A 143 5.97 -9.17 -7.85
CA THR A 143 7.19 -8.49 -8.31
C THR A 143 6.96 -6.99 -8.35
N GLN A 144 7.70 -6.25 -7.52
CA GLN A 144 7.70 -4.79 -7.48
C GLN A 144 8.58 -4.24 -8.60
#